data_AF-A0AAV8ZU96-F1
#
_entry.id   AF-A0AAV8ZU96-F1
#
_cell.length_a   1.000
_cell.length_b   1.000
_cell.length_c   1.000
_cell.angle_alpha   90.00
_cell.angle_beta   90.00
_cell.angle_gamma   90.00
#
_symmetry.space_group_name_H-M   'P 1'
#
loop_
_entity.id
_entity.type
_entity.pdbx_description
1 polymer ?
#
loop_
_entity_poly.entity_id
_entity_poly.type
_entity_poly.pdbx_seq_one_letter_code
_entity_poly.pdbx_strand_id
1 'polypeptide(L)'
;MKNSEIEKEIISLSNENVINSKTQTAPEPTHEATTITNKNMNIGKTGTEVDDEMIIKKQRKYVKLTMKQGLIMNQVISTYALADIKNSLCKNHSEEFKLGLRALEPWALQMFDSSSKIASGILNGNLVEYGAYRQCLNIYKNTEYGPIRGRHCSFRVTPTEKLMKIVLSFRNVSEKRFELLSTSVMDGVNLIWSVCVPDSCHRDDVFPHFNKTIVELTEGLDLAVSLKEEHCVSLEDEPKLNIADYLAILFIGTIIMTVLVTSVIDFSNKGKSNCFVSSFSAYSNGKRLFSTKSNDLELECLNGLRYLSICYVVVGHRYIQNMAFPVVNSIDLIDCIVQVWYLTDDMIFYYLSPMIIIPLWKWPKFGYINFVVIYIVSIVSSFWIAWSNMFGGEMPIT
;
A
#
# COMPACT_ATOMS: atom_id res chain seq x y z
N MET A 1 -12.80 -4.10 38.40
CA MET A 1 -14.17 -3.63 38.69
C MET A 1 -14.78 -2.74 37.59
N LYS A 2 -14.04 -2.26 36.59
CA LYS A 2 -14.60 -1.42 35.48
C LYS A 2 -15.17 -2.18 34.27
N ASN A 3 -14.84 -3.47 34.07
CA ASN A 3 -15.31 -4.23 32.90
C ASN A 3 -16.75 -4.74 33.01
N SER A 4 -17.35 -4.81 34.20
CA SER A 4 -18.72 -5.34 34.38
C SER A 4 -19.84 -4.32 34.20
N GLU A 5 -19.51 -3.02 34.10
CA GLU A 5 -20.50 -1.95 33.84
C GLU A 5 -20.72 -1.76 32.34
N ILE A 6 -19.67 -1.90 31.52
CA ILE A 6 -19.75 -1.78 30.05
C ILE A 6 -20.56 -2.94 29.44
N GLU A 7 -20.43 -4.14 30.00
CA GLU A 7 -21.18 -5.32 29.54
C GLU A 7 -22.70 -5.18 29.79
N LYS A 8 -23.10 -4.43 30.82
CA LYS A 8 -24.52 -4.16 31.14
C LYS A 8 -25.13 -3.09 30.22
N GLU A 9 -24.33 -2.13 29.76
CA GLU A 9 -24.76 -1.05 28.87
C GLU A 9 -24.95 -1.54 27.42
N ILE A 10 -24.18 -2.54 27.00
CA ILE A 10 -24.35 -3.21 25.68
C ILE A 10 -25.64 -4.07 25.66
N ILE A 11 -26.00 -4.72 26.79
CA ILE A 11 -27.21 -5.55 26.88
C ILE A 11 -28.49 -4.69 26.88
N SER A 12 -28.47 -3.50 27.49
CA SER A 12 -29.64 -2.59 27.48
C SER A 12 -29.94 -2.01 26.09
N LEU A 13 -28.91 -1.73 25.28
CA LEU A 13 -29.09 -1.17 23.92
C LEU A 13 -29.60 -2.21 22.91
N SER A 14 -29.36 -3.51 23.14
CA SER A 14 -29.90 -4.57 22.27
C SER A 14 -31.40 -4.84 22.49
N ASN A 15 -31.91 -4.61 23.71
CA ASN A 15 -33.27 -4.97 24.10
C ASN A 15 -34.31 -3.89 23.77
N GLU A 16 -33.93 -2.61 23.62
CA GLU A 16 -34.87 -1.56 23.20
C GLU A 16 -35.22 -1.61 21.70
N ASN A 17 -34.36 -2.18 20.86
CA ASN A 17 -34.57 -2.21 19.40
C ASN A 17 -35.36 -3.43 18.89
N VAL A 18 -35.75 -4.36 19.77
CA VAL A 18 -36.48 -5.59 19.39
C VAL A 18 -38.01 -5.47 19.57
N ILE A 19 -38.53 -4.40 20.18
CA ILE A 19 -39.95 -4.33 20.60
C ILE A 19 -40.88 -3.60 19.60
N ASN A 20 -40.37 -2.88 18.60
CA ASN A 20 -41.23 -2.12 17.67
C ASN A 20 -41.19 -2.59 16.21
N SER A 21 -41.82 -3.74 15.93
CA SER A 21 -42.47 -3.95 14.62
C SER A 21 -43.59 -5.00 14.72
N LYS A 22 -44.83 -4.54 14.95
CA LYS A 22 -46.04 -5.35 14.80
C LYS A 22 -46.83 -4.91 13.56
N THR A 23 -47.02 -5.86 12.64
CA THR A 23 -48.20 -6.12 11.79
C THR A 23 -48.89 -4.97 11.05
N GLN A 24 -48.84 -5.02 9.71
CA GLN A 24 -49.95 -4.66 8.83
C GLN A 24 -50.00 -5.61 7.61
N THR A 25 -51.18 -6.19 7.39
CA THR A 25 -51.56 -7.18 6.38
C THR A 25 -52.29 -6.55 5.19
N ALA A 26 -52.07 -7.11 3.98
CA ALA A 26 -52.96 -7.28 2.80
C ALA A 26 -52.25 -7.00 1.45
N PRO A 27 -52.74 -7.45 0.28
CA PRO A 27 -53.31 -8.78 -0.08
C PRO A 27 -52.60 -9.42 -1.31
N GLU A 28 -52.83 -10.72 -1.52
CA GLU A 28 -52.37 -11.53 -2.68
C GLU A 28 -52.96 -11.09 -4.04
N PRO A 29 -52.23 -11.34 -5.15
CA PRO A 29 -52.84 -11.60 -6.44
C PRO A 29 -52.62 -13.06 -6.91
N THR A 30 -53.73 -13.63 -7.34
CA THR A 30 -53.93 -14.90 -8.03
C THR A 30 -53.14 -15.02 -9.33
N HIS A 31 -52.49 -16.17 -9.57
CA HIS A 31 -52.09 -16.58 -10.91
C HIS A 31 -52.57 -18.01 -11.20
N GLU A 32 -53.47 -18.09 -12.18
CA GLU A 32 -54.01 -19.29 -12.79
C GLU A 32 -52.91 -20.11 -13.47
N ALA A 33 -52.94 -21.43 -13.25
CA ALA A 33 -52.15 -22.41 -13.97
C ALA A 33 -52.83 -22.70 -15.33
N THR A 34 -52.12 -22.46 -16.43
CA THR A 34 -52.55 -22.95 -17.76
C THR A 34 -51.58 -23.99 -18.27
N THR A 35 -52.02 -25.24 -18.16
CA THR A 35 -51.46 -26.43 -18.81
C THR A 35 -51.62 -26.29 -20.33
N ILE A 36 -50.53 -26.26 -21.10
CA ILE A 36 -50.58 -26.39 -22.55
C ILE A 36 -50.05 -27.78 -22.94
N THR A 37 -50.95 -28.55 -23.51
CA THR A 37 -50.81 -29.91 -24.02
C THR A 37 -49.98 -29.97 -25.29
N ASN A 38 -49.14 -30.99 -25.38
CA ASN A 38 -48.42 -31.40 -26.59
C ASN A 38 -49.38 -31.68 -27.75
N LYS A 39 -49.07 -31.13 -28.93
CA LYS A 39 -49.62 -31.61 -30.20
C LYS A 39 -48.48 -31.78 -31.21
N ASN A 40 -48.15 -33.05 -31.48
CA ASN A 40 -47.26 -33.46 -32.56
C ASN A 40 -47.92 -33.18 -33.92
N MET A 41 -47.17 -32.60 -34.85
CA MET A 41 -47.43 -32.77 -36.28
C MET A 41 -46.10 -32.69 -37.04
N ASN A 42 -45.69 -33.82 -37.63
CA ASN A 42 -44.58 -33.92 -38.57
C ASN A 42 -45.05 -33.52 -39.98
N ILE A 43 -44.17 -32.91 -40.78
CA ILE A 43 -43.63 -33.38 -42.07
C ILE A 43 -42.96 -32.21 -42.81
N GLY A 44 -41.74 -32.43 -43.31
CA GLY A 44 -41.18 -31.66 -44.43
C GLY A 44 -39.67 -31.42 -44.35
N LYS A 45 -38.87 -32.37 -44.87
CA LYS A 45 -37.44 -32.15 -45.20
C LYS A 45 -37.32 -31.52 -46.59
N THR A 46 -36.48 -30.50 -46.74
CA THR A 46 -35.59 -30.29 -47.89
C THR A 46 -34.50 -29.31 -47.46
N GLY A 47 -33.24 -29.69 -47.67
CA GLY A 47 -32.08 -28.93 -47.23
C GLY A 47 -31.69 -27.80 -48.17
N THR A 48 -30.96 -26.86 -47.58
CA THR A 48 -29.91 -26.05 -48.20
C THR A 48 -28.98 -25.66 -47.06
N GLU A 49 -27.78 -26.25 -47.05
CA GLU A 49 -26.61 -25.68 -46.39
C GLU A 49 -26.32 -24.31 -47.03
N VAL A 50 -25.68 -23.44 -46.24
CA VAL A 50 -25.37 -22.01 -46.48
C VAL A 50 -26.33 -21.07 -45.70
N ASP A 51 -25.73 -20.34 -44.74
CA ASP A 51 -26.27 -19.29 -43.85
C ASP A 51 -26.43 -19.60 -42.34
N ASP A 52 -25.79 -20.66 -41.82
CA ASP A 52 -25.59 -20.86 -40.37
C ASP A 52 -24.33 -20.16 -39.82
N GLU A 53 -23.83 -19.12 -40.50
CA GLU A 53 -22.66 -18.33 -40.08
C GLU A 53 -23.02 -16.90 -39.59
N MET A 54 -24.26 -16.68 -39.17
CA MET A 54 -24.69 -15.42 -38.55
C MET A 54 -25.41 -15.66 -37.21
N ILE A 55 -24.73 -15.24 -36.13
CA ILE A 55 -25.26 -14.97 -34.79
C ILE A 55 -25.68 -16.21 -33.97
N ILE A 56 -24.68 -17.00 -33.57
CA ILE A 56 -24.75 -17.64 -32.25
C ILE A 56 -24.59 -16.52 -31.21
N LYS A 57 -25.70 -15.87 -30.85
CA LYS A 57 -25.83 -15.16 -29.57
C LYS A 57 -25.52 -16.20 -28.51
N LYS A 58 -24.28 -16.19 -28.00
CA LYS A 58 -23.87 -17.11 -26.93
C LYS A 58 -24.62 -16.68 -25.67
N GLN A 59 -25.85 -17.14 -25.53
CA GLN A 59 -26.69 -16.88 -24.37
C GLN A 59 -25.90 -17.35 -23.16
N ARG A 60 -25.44 -16.40 -22.33
CA ARG A 60 -24.61 -16.70 -21.16
C ARG A 60 -25.35 -17.73 -20.32
N LYS A 61 -24.71 -18.88 -20.08
CA LYS A 61 -25.25 -19.92 -19.22
C LYS A 61 -24.96 -19.53 -17.77
N TYR A 62 -25.97 -19.03 -17.08
CA TYR A 62 -25.85 -18.72 -15.66
C TYR A 62 -25.69 -19.99 -14.85
N VAL A 63 -24.83 -19.94 -13.85
CA VAL A 63 -24.64 -21.06 -12.92
C VAL A 63 -25.82 -21.08 -11.95
N LYS A 64 -26.46 -22.25 -11.80
CA LYS A 64 -27.57 -22.41 -10.86
C LYS A 64 -27.01 -22.43 -9.43
N LEU A 65 -27.11 -21.30 -8.75
CA LEU A 65 -26.69 -21.15 -7.35
C LEU A 65 -27.81 -21.58 -6.39
N THR A 66 -27.44 -22.11 -5.23
CA THR A 66 -28.36 -22.25 -4.09
C THR A 66 -28.78 -20.87 -3.58
N MET A 67 -29.86 -20.77 -2.79
CA MET A 67 -30.30 -19.50 -2.21
C MET A 67 -29.18 -18.79 -1.43
N LYS A 68 -28.44 -19.52 -0.59
CA LYS A 68 -27.31 -18.97 0.20
C LYS A 68 -26.20 -18.45 -0.71
N GLN A 69 -25.83 -19.22 -1.74
CA GLN A 69 -24.81 -18.79 -2.71
C GLN A 69 -25.28 -17.58 -3.53
N GLY A 70 -26.57 -17.51 -3.87
CA GLY A 70 -27.15 -16.37 -4.57
C GLY A 70 -27.11 -15.08 -3.76
N LEU A 71 -27.39 -15.16 -2.44
CA LEU A 71 -27.27 -14.00 -1.54
C LEU A 71 -25.82 -13.49 -1.47
N ILE A 72 -24.85 -14.39 -1.31
CA ILE A 72 -23.42 -14.02 -1.28
C ILE A 72 -23.00 -13.40 -2.62
N MET A 73 -23.41 -14.00 -3.75
CA MET A 73 -23.11 -13.46 -5.07
C MET A 73 -23.72 -12.07 -5.26
N ASN A 74 -24.95 -11.83 -4.79
CA ASN A 74 -25.57 -10.52 -4.85
C ASN A 74 -24.81 -9.49 -4.00
N GLN A 75 -24.32 -9.88 -2.81
CA GLN A 75 -23.47 -9.02 -2.00
C GLN A 75 -22.15 -8.68 -2.71
N VAL A 76 -21.49 -9.68 -3.32
CA VAL A 76 -20.27 -9.46 -4.12
C VAL A 76 -20.55 -8.49 -5.27
N ILE A 77 -21.64 -8.70 -6.01
CA ILE A 77 -22.04 -7.84 -7.11
C ILE A 77 -22.31 -6.42 -6.62
N SER A 78 -23.06 -6.24 -5.53
CA SER A 78 -23.36 -4.91 -4.99
C SER A 78 -22.13 -4.19 -4.47
N THR A 79 -21.14 -4.92 -3.93
CA THR A 79 -19.92 -4.31 -3.41
C THR A 79 -18.94 -3.94 -4.52
N TYR A 80 -18.66 -4.84 -5.46
CA TYR A 80 -17.56 -4.67 -6.42
C TYR A 80 -17.97 -4.19 -7.80
N ALA A 81 -19.22 -4.41 -8.22
CA ALA A 81 -19.70 -3.93 -9.51
C ALA A 81 -20.46 -2.60 -9.35
N LEU A 82 -20.05 -1.61 -10.14
CA LEU A 82 -20.55 -0.24 -10.03
C LEU A 82 -22.07 -0.15 -10.27
N ALA A 83 -22.73 0.70 -9.47
CA ALA A 83 -24.12 1.12 -9.60
C ALA A 83 -24.20 2.65 -9.76
N ASP A 84 -25.34 3.16 -10.21
CA ASP A 84 -25.62 4.61 -10.32
C ASP A 84 -24.61 5.41 -11.18
N ILE A 85 -24.23 4.84 -12.32
CA ILE A 85 -23.23 5.37 -13.26
C ILE A 85 -23.82 6.41 -14.21
N LYS A 86 -23.09 7.52 -14.46
CA LYS A 86 -23.51 8.57 -15.41
C LYS A 86 -23.05 8.25 -16.84
N ASN A 87 -21.83 7.77 -17.01
CA ASN A 87 -21.29 7.43 -18.32
C ASN A 87 -21.94 6.16 -18.91
N SER A 88 -22.50 6.26 -20.12
CA SER A 88 -23.18 5.15 -20.79
C SER A 88 -22.28 3.96 -21.10
N LEU A 89 -21.02 4.20 -21.47
CA LEU A 89 -20.05 3.13 -21.76
C LEU A 89 -19.66 2.39 -20.48
N CYS A 90 -19.30 3.14 -19.43
CA CYS A 90 -18.99 2.57 -18.11
C CYS A 90 -20.19 1.77 -17.56
N LYS A 91 -21.42 2.25 -17.78
CA LYS A 91 -22.63 1.53 -17.38
C LYS A 91 -22.75 0.19 -18.09
N ASN A 92 -22.61 0.16 -19.41
CA ASN A 92 -22.69 -1.08 -20.19
C ASN A 92 -21.56 -2.06 -19.81
N HIS A 93 -20.32 -1.58 -19.66
CA HIS A 93 -19.20 -2.41 -19.23
C HIS A 93 -19.36 -2.95 -17.80
N SER A 94 -19.92 -2.14 -16.90
CA SER A 94 -20.22 -2.57 -15.52
C SER A 94 -21.35 -3.62 -15.49
N GLU A 95 -22.38 -3.49 -16.33
CA GLU A 95 -23.41 -4.52 -16.47
C GLU A 95 -22.84 -5.81 -17.07
N GLU A 96 -21.98 -5.70 -18.10
CA GLU A 96 -21.25 -6.86 -18.63
C GLU A 96 -20.41 -7.56 -17.56
N PHE A 97 -19.78 -6.81 -16.67
CA PHE A 97 -19.08 -7.33 -15.51
C PHE A 97 -20.01 -8.06 -14.53
N LYS A 98 -21.17 -7.48 -14.19
CA LYS A 98 -22.19 -8.14 -13.34
C LYS A 98 -22.67 -9.46 -13.94
N LEU A 99 -22.94 -9.48 -15.24
CA LEU A 99 -23.36 -10.68 -15.96
C LEU A 99 -22.25 -11.72 -16.02
N GLY A 100 -21.00 -11.30 -16.25
CA GLY A 100 -19.81 -12.15 -16.20
C GLY A 100 -19.61 -12.81 -14.83
N LEU A 101 -19.82 -12.09 -13.73
CA LEU A 101 -19.77 -12.63 -12.37
C LEU A 101 -20.85 -13.69 -12.14
N ARG A 102 -22.10 -13.44 -12.56
CA ARG A 102 -23.19 -14.43 -12.43
C ARG A 102 -22.97 -15.69 -13.27
N ALA A 103 -22.27 -15.55 -14.39
CA ALA A 103 -21.89 -16.66 -15.25
C ALA A 103 -20.56 -17.34 -14.82
N LEU A 104 -19.91 -16.85 -13.76
CA LEU A 104 -18.58 -17.31 -13.30
C LEU A 104 -17.54 -17.30 -14.44
N GLU A 105 -17.58 -16.28 -15.30
CA GLU A 105 -16.62 -16.14 -16.40
C GLU A 105 -15.22 -15.80 -15.84
N PRO A 106 -14.14 -16.43 -16.33
CA PRO A 106 -12.80 -16.26 -15.76
C PRO A 106 -12.31 -14.81 -15.69
N TRP A 107 -12.57 -13.98 -16.70
CA TRP A 107 -12.16 -12.58 -16.73
C TRP A 107 -12.85 -11.74 -15.65
N ALA A 108 -14.13 -12.02 -15.37
CA ALA A 108 -14.91 -11.33 -14.35
C ALA A 108 -14.48 -11.79 -12.95
N LEU A 109 -14.24 -13.10 -12.78
CA LEU A 109 -13.66 -13.63 -11.54
C LEU A 109 -12.28 -13.04 -11.28
N GLN A 110 -11.43 -12.89 -12.29
CA GLN A 110 -10.12 -12.22 -12.16
C GLN A 110 -10.26 -10.75 -11.75
N MET A 111 -11.25 -10.01 -12.27
CA MET A 111 -11.49 -8.62 -11.90
C MET A 111 -11.91 -8.49 -10.43
N PHE A 112 -12.82 -9.34 -9.97
CA PHE A 112 -13.20 -9.44 -8.55
C PHE A 112 -12.03 -9.88 -7.66
N ASP A 113 -11.27 -10.89 -8.10
CA ASP A 113 -10.10 -11.40 -7.38
C ASP A 113 -8.99 -10.35 -7.26
N SER A 114 -8.85 -9.48 -8.27
CA SER A 114 -7.86 -8.40 -8.26
C SER A 114 -8.19 -7.24 -7.32
N SER A 115 -9.46 -7.11 -6.90
CA SER A 115 -9.88 -6.08 -5.97
C SER A 115 -9.50 -6.42 -4.53
N SER A 116 -9.32 -5.42 -3.67
CA SER A 116 -8.96 -5.58 -2.27
C SER A 116 -10.09 -6.21 -1.45
N LYS A 117 -9.73 -6.96 -0.43
CA LYS A 117 -10.64 -7.50 0.58
C LYS A 117 -10.38 -6.81 1.92
N ILE A 118 -11.20 -7.10 2.93
CA ILE A 118 -10.92 -6.61 4.29
C ILE A 118 -9.73 -7.39 4.83
N ALA A 119 -8.61 -6.70 5.03
CA ALA A 119 -7.41 -7.29 5.60
C ALA A 119 -7.59 -7.58 7.09
N SER A 120 -6.95 -8.65 7.57
CA SER A 120 -6.84 -8.91 9.01
C SER A 120 -5.75 -8.04 9.63
N GLY A 121 -5.88 -7.71 10.91
CA GLY A 121 -4.86 -6.92 11.62
C GLY A 121 -4.95 -5.41 11.43
N ILE A 122 -6.10 -4.87 11.00
CA ILE A 122 -6.33 -3.41 10.90
C ILE A 122 -6.01 -2.70 12.21
N LEU A 123 -6.44 -3.25 13.36
CA LEU A 123 -6.15 -2.70 14.69
C LEU A 123 -4.66 -2.78 15.07
N ASN A 124 -3.87 -3.57 14.36
CA ASN A 124 -2.41 -3.65 14.52
C ASN A 124 -1.68 -2.70 13.56
N GLY A 125 -2.39 -2.05 12.63
CA GLY A 125 -1.79 -1.20 11.61
C GLY A 125 -1.56 -1.89 10.26
N ASN A 126 -2.22 -3.02 9.98
CA ASN A 126 -2.31 -3.54 8.61
C ASN A 126 -3.33 -2.72 7.80
N LEU A 127 -2.89 -1.58 7.29
CA LEU A 127 -3.76 -0.57 6.69
C LEU A 127 -3.68 -0.55 5.16
N VAL A 128 -2.84 -1.36 4.55
CA VAL A 128 -2.57 -1.25 3.11
C VAL A 128 -2.89 -2.57 2.42
N GLU A 129 -3.96 -2.57 1.64
CA GLU A 129 -4.36 -3.69 0.79
C GLU A 129 -4.55 -3.19 -0.64
N TYR A 130 -3.58 -3.46 -1.51
CA TYR A 130 -3.60 -3.03 -2.92
C TYR A 130 -4.37 -3.98 -3.83
N GLY A 131 -4.72 -5.18 -3.38
CA GLY A 131 -5.22 -6.22 -4.27
C GLY A 131 -4.18 -6.62 -5.33
N ALA A 132 -4.58 -7.41 -6.32
CA ALA A 132 -3.67 -7.89 -7.37
C ALA A 132 -3.53 -6.87 -8.51
N TYR A 133 -2.72 -5.83 -8.28
CA TYR A 133 -2.51 -4.71 -9.22
C TYR A 133 -2.23 -5.16 -10.67
N ARG A 134 -1.21 -6.01 -10.87
CA ARG A 134 -0.84 -6.49 -12.21
C ARG A 134 -1.90 -7.36 -12.87
N GLN A 135 -2.63 -8.15 -12.07
CA GLN A 135 -3.71 -8.99 -12.57
C GLN A 135 -4.85 -8.10 -13.08
N CYS A 136 -5.19 -7.04 -12.34
CA CYS A 136 -6.21 -6.08 -12.78
C CYS A 136 -5.87 -5.47 -14.14
N LEU A 137 -4.66 -4.91 -14.29
CA LEU A 137 -4.26 -4.22 -15.51
C LEU A 137 -4.26 -5.12 -16.75
N ASN A 138 -3.92 -6.41 -16.59
CA ASN A 138 -3.82 -7.35 -17.70
C ASN A 138 -5.17 -7.95 -18.13
N ILE A 139 -6.28 -7.58 -17.48
CA ILE A 139 -7.61 -8.07 -17.88
C ILE A 139 -8.00 -7.43 -19.21
N TYR A 140 -8.41 -8.28 -20.15
CA TYR A 140 -8.93 -7.87 -21.45
C TYR A 140 -10.11 -8.77 -21.84
N LYS A 141 -11.23 -8.15 -22.22
CA LYS A 141 -12.41 -8.86 -22.71
C LYS A 141 -13.07 -8.05 -23.83
N ASN A 142 -13.19 -8.65 -25.00
CA ASN A 142 -13.97 -8.03 -26.08
C ASN A 142 -15.47 -8.23 -25.85
N THR A 143 -16.26 -7.16 -25.98
CA THR A 143 -17.73 -7.15 -25.86
C THR A 143 -18.38 -6.42 -27.03
N GLU A 144 -19.71 -6.48 -27.14
CA GLU A 144 -20.47 -5.77 -28.17
C GLU A 144 -20.36 -4.24 -28.06
N TYR A 145 -20.07 -3.73 -26.87
CA TYR A 145 -19.95 -2.29 -26.59
C TYR A 145 -18.52 -1.77 -26.74
N GLY A 146 -17.54 -2.67 -26.93
CA GLY A 146 -16.12 -2.36 -26.99
C GLY A 146 -15.26 -3.31 -26.16
N PRO A 147 -13.93 -3.17 -26.22
CA PRO A 147 -13.03 -3.89 -25.33
C PRO A 147 -13.15 -3.36 -23.90
N ILE A 148 -13.35 -4.26 -22.94
CA ILE A 148 -13.20 -3.99 -21.51
C ILE A 148 -11.76 -4.28 -21.13
N ARG A 149 -11.09 -3.30 -20.53
CA ARG A 149 -9.81 -3.51 -19.84
C ARG A 149 -9.95 -3.23 -18.36
N GLY A 150 -9.03 -3.78 -17.56
CA GLY A 150 -9.00 -3.47 -16.13
C GLY A 150 -8.30 -2.14 -15.84
N ARG A 151 -8.89 -1.39 -14.91
CA ARG A 151 -8.35 -0.17 -14.34
C ARG A 151 -8.35 -0.30 -12.82
N HIS A 152 -7.18 -0.10 -12.23
CA HIS A 152 -6.95 -0.23 -10.80
C HIS A 152 -7.12 1.13 -10.13
N CYS A 153 -8.03 1.23 -9.17
CA CYS A 153 -8.30 2.46 -8.42
C CYS A 153 -7.99 2.26 -6.94
N SER A 154 -7.13 3.11 -6.37
CA SER A 154 -6.75 3.08 -4.95
C SER A 154 -7.47 4.17 -4.13
N PHE A 155 -8.33 3.77 -3.21
CA PHE A 155 -9.00 4.64 -2.25
C PHE A 155 -8.14 4.86 -1.02
N ARG A 156 -8.24 6.07 -0.46
CA ARG A 156 -7.72 6.38 0.88
C ARG A 156 -8.89 6.57 1.82
N VAL A 157 -8.97 5.71 2.83
CA VAL A 157 -9.97 5.73 3.88
C VAL A 157 -9.30 6.22 5.16
N THR A 158 -9.66 7.41 5.59
CA THR A 158 -9.06 8.08 6.75
C THR A 158 -10.00 7.94 7.95
N PRO A 159 -9.54 7.39 9.08
CA PRO A 159 -10.34 7.35 10.29
C PRO A 159 -10.48 8.76 10.89
N THR A 160 -11.62 9.06 11.51
CA THR A 160 -11.76 10.27 12.32
C THR A 160 -10.89 10.22 13.57
N GLU A 161 -10.55 11.39 14.09
CA GLU A 161 -9.76 11.53 15.32
C GLU A 161 -10.39 10.77 16.51
N LYS A 162 -11.73 10.76 16.60
CA LYS A 162 -12.48 10.04 17.63
C LYS A 162 -12.24 8.53 17.57
N LEU A 163 -12.33 7.94 16.38
CA LEU A 163 -12.12 6.51 16.18
C LEU A 163 -10.65 6.13 16.49
N MET A 164 -9.70 6.97 16.08
CA MET A 164 -8.28 6.73 16.39
C MET A 164 -8.01 6.68 17.89
N LYS A 165 -8.57 7.61 18.68
CA LYS A 165 -8.42 7.59 20.15
C LYS A 165 -8.93 6.28 20.77
N ILE A 166 -10.05 5.76 20.27
CA ILE A 166 -10.60 4.47 20.74
C ILE A 166 -9.66 3.32 20.39
N VAL A 167 -9.21 3.21 19.14
CA VAL A 167 -8.31 2.12 18.70
C VAL A 167 -7.00 2.13 19.50
N LEU A 168 -6.45 3.30 19.79
CA LEU A 168 -5.20 3.44 20.56
C LEU A 168 -5.38 3.11 22.04
N SER A 169 -6.57 3.33 22.60
CA SER A 169 -6.88 2.93 23.99
C SER A 169 -6.78 1.42 24.20
N PHE A 170 -7.14 0.60 23.19
CA PHE A 170 -7.01 -0.87 23.25
C PHE A 170 -5.56 -1.34 23.40
N ARG A 171 -4.58 -0.53 23.01
CA ARG A 171 -3.15 -0.85 23.05
C ARG A 171 -2.42 -0.25 24.26
N ASN A 172 -3.14 0.39 25.19
CA ASN A 172 -2.55 1.02 26.38
C ASN A 172 -1.46 2.07 26.05
N VAL A 173 -1.57 2.72 24.89
CA VAL A 173 -0.66 3.79 24.46
C VAL A 173 -1.07 5.07 25.19
N SER A 174 -0.17 5.64 26.00
CA SER A 174 -0.42 6.90 26.71
C SER A 174 -0.63 8.07 25.73
N GLU A 175 -1.60 8.94 26.00
CA GLU A 175 -1.90 10.14 25.20
C GLU A 175 -0.67 11.04 24.95
N LYS A 176 0.29 11.09 25.90
CA LYS A 176 1.54 11.85 25.74
C LYS A 176 2.48 11.26 24.69
N ARG A 177 2.51 9.93 24.55
CA ARG A 177 3.30 9.24 23.50
C ARG A 177 2.66 9.47 22.13
N PHE A 178 1.34 9.64 22.08
CA PHE A 178 0.58 9.94 20.87
C PHE A 178 0.81 11.36 20.35
N GLU A 179 0.82 12.40 21.19
CA GLU A 179 1.12 13.77 20.75
C GLU A 179 2.53 13.91 20.14
N LEU A 180 3.53 13.20 20.70
CA LEU A 180 4.90 13.16 20.18
C LEU A 180 5.02 12.45 18.82
N LEU A 181 4.12 11.51 18.52
CA LEU A 181 4.09 10.74 17.26
C LEU A 181 3.13 11.32 16.21
N SER A 182 2.24 12.21 16.63
CA SER A 182 1.16 12.78 15.82
C SER A 182 1.65 13.51 14.57
N THR A 183 2.73 14.30 14.67
CA THR A 183 3.15 15.21 13.59
C THR A 183 3.98 14.55 12.48
N SER A 184 4.49 13.33 12.66
CA SER A 184 5.33 12.66 11.64
C SER A 184 4.79 11.30 11.18
N VAL A 185 3.89 10.67 11.95
CA VAL A 185 3.33 9.35 11.62
C VAL A 185 1.82 9.40 11.34
N MET A 186 1.07 10.34 11.94
CA MET A 186 -0.40 10.30 11.91
C MET A 186 -1.07 10.97 10.70
N ASP A 187 -0.47 11.99 10.08
CA ASP A 187 -0.98 12.57 8.82
C ASP A 187 -1.01 11.55 7.66
N GLY A 188 -0.36 10.40 7.84
CA GLY A 188 -0.29 9.31 6.87
C GLY A 188 -1.17 8.09 7.16
N VAL A 189 -1.90 8.01 8.28
CA VAL A 189 -2.68 6.82 8.66
C VAL A 189 -3.96 6.73 7.83
N ASN A 190 -3.79 6.21 6.62
CA ASN A 190 -4.86 5.97 5.67
C ASN A 190 -4.94 4.47 5.44
N LEU A 191 -6.14 3.93 5.58
CA LEU A 191 -6.42 2.61 5.05
C LEU A 191 -6.48 2.72 3.52
N ILE A 192 -5.52 2.10 2.85
CA ILE A 192 -5.49 2.01 1.38
C ILE A 192 -6.26 0.76 1.00
N TRP A 193 -7.34 0.96 0.24
CA TRP A 193 -8.17 -0.12 -0.27
C TRP A 193 -8.37 0.09 -1.77
N SER A 194 -8.16 -0.94 -2.58
CA SER A 194 -8.12 -0.81 -4.02
C SER A 194 -9.16 -1.68 -4.72
N VAL A 195 -9.61 -1.26 -5.89
CA VAL A 195 -10.60 -2.00 -6.68
C VAL A 195 -10.16 -2.09 -8.13
N CYS A 196 -10.59 -3.15 -8.79
CA CYS A 196 -10.46 -3.31 -10.23
C CYS A 196 -11.81 -3.04 -10.89
N VAL A 197 -11.87 -2.00 -11.71
CA VAL A 197 -13.07 -1.58 -12.46
C VAL A 197 -12.77 -1.58 -13.96
N PRO A 198 -13.80 -1.53 -14.83
CA PRO A 198 -13.57 -1.31 -16.25
C PRO A 198 -12.85 0.03 -16.52
N ASP A 199 -11.92 0.03 -17.47
CA ASP A 199 -11.17 1.21 -17.94
C ASP A 199 -12.05 2.38 -18.41
N SER A 200 -13.20 2.08 -19.01
CA SER A 200 -14.23 3.06 -19.38
C SER A 200 -14.79 3.89 -18.22
N CYS A 201 -14.54 3.50 -16.97
CA CYS A 201 -15.04 4.16 -15.78
C CYS A 201 -13.99 5.11 -15.20
N HIS A 202 -14.37 6.38 -15.06
CA HIS A 202 -13.54 7.42 -14.43
C HIS A 202 -13.90 7.62 -12.96
N ARG A 203 -13.09 8.39 -12.23
CA ARG A 203 -13.31 8.67 -10.80
C ARG A 203 -14.72 9.17 -10.50
N ASP A 204 -15.34 9.94 -11.38
CA ASP A 204 -16.69 10.49 -11.15
C ASP A 204 -17.81 9.44 -11.16
N ASP A 205 -17.59 8.30 -11.82
CA ASP A 205 -18.50 7.15 -11.78
C ASP A 205 -18.10 6.16 -10.66
N VAL A 206 -16.80 6.03 -10.37
CA VAL A 206 -16.26 5.08 -9.40
C VAL A 206 -16.45 5.56 -7.95
N PHE A 207 -16.17 6.84 -7.67
CA PHE A 207 -16.16 7.38 -6.31
C PHE A 207 -17.53 7.31 -5.61
N PRO A 208 -18.66 7.71 -6.23
CA PRO A 208 -19.95 7.72 -5.54
C PRO A 208 -20.39 6.32 -5.07
N HIS A 209 -20.19 5.31 -5.91
CA HIS A 209 -20.51 3.91 -5.59
C HIS A 209 -19.73 3.44 -4.37
N PHE A 210 -18.40 3.49 -4.43
CA PHE A 210 -17.56 2.95 -3.36
C PHE A 210 -17.56 3.80 -2.10
N ASN A 211 -17.76 5.12 -2.19
CA ASN A 211 -17.96 5.95 -1.01
C ASN A 211 -19.21 5.49 -0.23
N LYS A 212 -20.32 5.28 -0.94
CA LYS A 212 -21.55 4.75 -0.33
C LYS A 212 -21.34 3.34 0.23
N THR A 213 -20.75 2.43 -0.56
CA THR A 213 -20.49 1.05 -0.12
C THR A 213 -19.61 0.97 1.13
N ILE A 214 -18.53 1.77 1.20
CA ILE A 214 -17.65 1.78 2.37
C ILE A 214 -18.39 2.31 3.58
N VAL A 215 -19.11 3.43 3.46
CA VAL A 215 -19.89 4.02 4.56
C VAL A 215 -20.97 3.06 5.07
N GLU A 216 -21.65 2.34 4.18
CA GLU A 216 -22.64 1.32 4.56
C GLU A 216 -22.00 0.11 5.25
N LEU A 217 -20.86 -0.38 4.76
CA LEU A 217 -20.14 -1.50 5.37
C LEU A 217 -19.52 -1.14 6.73
N THR A 218 -19.24 0.14 6.96
CA THR A 218 -18.63 0.66 8.18
C THR A 218 -19.59 1.54 8.96
N GLU A 219 -20.89 1.26 8.88
CA GLU A 219 -21.90 2.02 9.62
C GLU A 219 -21.54 2.06 11.13
N GLY A 220 -21.56 3.26 11.71
CA GLY A 220 -21.12 3.51 13.09
C GLY A 220 -19.62 3.79 13.26
N LEU A 221 -18.81 3.62 12.20
CA LEU A 221 -17.44 4.11 12.15
C LEU A 221 -17.41 5.36 11.25
N ASP A 222 -17.18 6.52 11.85
CA ASP A 222 -17.01 7.77 11.12
C ASP A 222 -15.69 7.73 10.31
N LEU A 223 -15.77 7.33 9.04
CA LEU A 223 -14.64 7.23 8.10
C LEU A 223 -14.81 8.22 6.94
N ALA A 224 -13.70 8.86 6.53
CA ALA A 224 -13.66 9.72 5.36
C ALA A 224 -13.01 8.99 4.19
N VAL A 225 -13.69 8.90 3.04
CA VAL A 225 -13.17 8.25 1.83
C VAL A 225 -12.74 9.31 0.82
N SER A 226 -11.56 9.15 0.23
CA SER A 226 -11.08 9.99 -0.86
C SER A 226 -10.56 9.17 -2.03
N LEU A 227 -10.92 9.61 -3.25
CA LEU A 227 -10.42 9.08 -4.51
C LEU A 227 -9.99 10.23 -5.43
N LYS A 228 -8.77 10.14 -5.94
CA LYS A 228 -8.21 11.04 -6.95
C LYS A 228 -8.05 10.29 -8.27
N GLU A 229 -8.18 10.97 -9.39
CA GLU A 229 -8.02 10.36 -10.73
C GLU A 229 -6.60 9.79 -10.91
N GLU A 230 -5.58 10.43 -10.34
CA GLU A 230 -4.19 9.95 -10.36
C GLU A 230 -3.98 8.60 -9.65
N HIS A 231 -4.94 8.17 -8.82
CA HIS A 231 -4.91 6.86 -8.16
C HIS A 231 -5.66 5.78 -8.96
N CYS A 232 -6.21 6.11 -10.13
CA CYS A 232 -6.91 5.20 -11.02
C CYS A 232 -6.10 4.99 -12.31
N VAL A 233 -5.43 3.84 -12.43
CA VAL A 233 -4.46 3.54 -13.49
C VAL A 233 -4.90 2.35 -14.33
N SER A 234 -4.78 2.48 -15.64
CA SER A 234 -5.00 1.45 -16.66
C SER A 234 -3.75 1.28 -17.53
N LEU A 235 -3.73 0.27 -18.41
CA LEU A 235 -2.62 0.06 -19.35
C LEU A 235 -2.52 1.16 -20.44
N GLU A 236 -3.59 1.90 -20.70
CA GLU A 236 -3.60 2.99 -21.68
C GLU A 236 -3.21 4.34 -21.09
N ASP A 237 -3.16 4.44 -19.76
CA ASP A 237 -2.78 5.67 -19.09
C ASP A 237 -1.27 5.88 -19.23
N GLU A 238 -0.88 6.69 -20.21
CA GLU A 238 0.51 7.13 -20.34
C GLU A 238 0.89 8.04 -19.16
N PRO A 239 2.08 7.84 -18.56
CA PRO A 239 2.57 8.73 -17.51
C PRO A 239 2.79 10.12 -18.12
N LYS A 240 1.93 11.07 -17.76
CA LYS A 240 2.08 12.47 -18.16
C LYS A 240 3.19 13.09 -17.34
N LEU A 241 4.32 13.36 -17.99
CA LEU A 241 5.43 14.08 -17.37
C LEU A 241 5.02 15.51 -17.06
N ASN A 242 5.16 15.91 -15.80
CA ASN A 242 4.97 17.27 -15.35
C ASN A 242 6.19 18.13 -15.69
N ILE A 243 6.03 19.45 -15.59
CA ILE A 243 7.13 20.41 -15.78
C ILE A 243 8.32 20.08 -14.88
N ALA A 244 8.07 19.68 -13.63
CA ALA A 244 9.10 19.26 -12.69
C ALA A 244 9.90 18.05 -13.20
N ASP A 245 9.24 17.08 -13.85
CA ASP A 245 9.89 15.90 -14.40
C ASP A 245 10.79 16.27 -15.57
N TYR A 246 10.32 17.15 -16.48
CA TYR A 246 11.15 17.67 -17.56
C TYR A 246 12.37 18.45 -17.06
N LEU A 247 12.20 19.28 -16.02
CA LEU A 247 13.31 20.01 -15.40
C LEU A 247 14.32 19.05 -14.76
N ALA A 248 13.85 18.00 -14.08
CA ALA A 248 14.72 16.98 -13.50
C ALA A 248 15.48 16.18 -14.57
N ILE A 249 14.81 15.78 -15.65
CA ILE A 249 15.42 15.08 -16.79
C ILE A 249 16.49 15.96 -17.44
N LEU A 250 16.20 17.25 -17.66
CA LEU A 250 17.16 18.20 -18.21
C LEU A 250 18.38 18.33 -17.28
N PHE A 251 18.15 18.53 -15.98
CA PHE A 251 19.22 18.67 -14.99
C PHE A 251 20.12 17.42 -14.95
N ILE A 252 19.54 16.23 -14.79
CA ILE A 252 20.29 14.96 -14.77
C ILE A 252 21.01 14.74 -16.10
N GLY A 253 20.34 15.02 -17.22
CA GLY A 253 20.91 14.93 -18.56
C GLY A 253 22.14 15.83 -18.73
N THR A 254 22.09 17.08 -18.27
CA THR A 254 23.24 18.01 -18.35
C THR A 254 24.44 17.55 -17.51
N ILE A 255 24.20 16.97 -16.32
CA ILE A 255 25.26 16.40 -15.48
C ILE A 255 25.90 15.21 -16.18
N ILE A 256 25.10 14.26 -16.68
CA ILE A 256 25.60 13.06 -17.38
C ILE A 256 26.41 13.49 -18.61
N MET A 257 25.90 14.43 -19.41
CA MET A 257 26.62 14.94 -20.58
C MET A 257 27.94 15.61 -20.21
N THR A 258 27.96 16.41 -19.14
CA THR A 258 29.19 17.05 -18.65
C THR A 258 30.22 16.00 -18.21
N VAL A 259 29.79 14.98 -17.46
CA VAL A 259 30.65 13.87 -17.04
C VAL A 259 31.18 13.08 -18.23
N LEU A 260 30.34 12.77 -19.23
CA LEU A 260 30.76 12.04 -20.43
C LEU A 260 31.78 12.83 -21.25
N VAL A 261 31.50 14.11 -21.57
CA VAL A 261 32.39 14.96 -22.36
C VAL A 261 33.73 15.15 -21.66
N THR A 262 33.71 15.48 -20.36
CA THR A 262 34.97 15.66 -19.61
C THR A 262 35.74 14.35 -19.47
N SER A 263 35.08 13.21 -19.30
CA SER A 263 35.73 11.90 -19.25
C SER A 263 36.41 11.51 -20.57
N VAL A 264 35.77 11.79 -21.72
CA VAL A 264 36.34 11.50 -23.05
C VAL A 264 37.56 12.38 -23.33
N ILE A 265 37.48 13.67 -23.02
CA ILE A 265 38.61 14.60 -23.17
C ILE A 265 39.77 14.14 -22.28
N ASP A 266 39.48 13.79 -21.04
CA ASP A 266 40.51 13.42 -20.06
C ASP A 266 41.17 12.09 -20.38
N PHE A 267 40.39 11.12 -20.86
CA PHE A 267 40.91 9.84 -21.36
C PHE A 267 41.81 10.05 -22.58
N SER A 268 41.39 10.89 -23.54
CA SER A 268 42.16 11.19 -24.75
C SER A 268 43.48 11.88 -24.43
N ASN A 269 43.48 12.76 -23.42
CA ASN A 269 44.68 13.44 -22.91
C ASN A 269 45.50 12.60 -21.93
N LYS A 270 45.19 11.29 -21.78
CA LYS A 270 45.87 10.36 -20.86
C LYS A 270 45.91 10.87 -19.40
N GLY A 271 44.89 11.60 -18.96
CA GLY A 271 44.80 12.17 -17.61
C GLY A 271 45.63 13.43 -17.37
N LYS A 272 46.16 14.08 -18.42
CA LYS A 272 46.88 15.37 -18.33
C LYS A 272 45.98 16.54 -18.71
N SER A 273 44.83 16.67 -18.05
CA SER A 273 43.86 17.74 -18.32
C SER A 273 43.83 18.80 -17.23
N ASN A 274 43.24 19.96 -17.53
CA ASN A 274 43.05 21.04 -16.56
C ASN A 274 42.16 20.59 -15.39
N CYS A 275 42.30 21.27 -14.24
CA CYS A 275 41.57 20.98 -13.00
C CYS A 275 40.06 20.82 -13.23
N PHE A 276 39.44 21.72 -13.99
CA PHE A 276 38.00 21.67 -14.29
C PHE A 276 37.57 20.36 -14.97
N VAL A 277 38.33 19.90 -15.98
CA VAL A 277 38.03 18.64 -16.69
C VAL A 277 38.27 17.45 -15.77
N SER A 278 39.36 17.47 -15.00
CA SER A 278 39.66 16.40 -14.04
C SER A 278 38.63 16.29 -12.92
N SER A 279 37.95 17.38 -12.53
CA SER A 279 36.94 17.39 -11.46
C SER A 279 35.67 16.64 -11.84
N PHE A 280 35.23 16.73 -13.10
CA PHE A 280 33.99 16.07 -13.59
C PHE A 280 34.26 14.78 -14.38
N SER A 281 35.53 14.47 -14.66
CA SER A 281 35.95 13.24 -15.35
C SER A 281 35.77 12.01 -14.47
N ALA A 282 34.91 11.07 -14.90
CA ALA A 282 34.76 9.77 -14.28
C ALA A 282 36.04 8.92 -14.40
N TYR A 283 36.86 9.13 -15.44
CA TYR A 283 38.12 8.41 -15.64
C TYR A 283 39.16 8.74 -14.56
N SER A 284 39.45 10.03 -14.37
CA SER A 284 40.43 10.46 -13.36
C SER A 284 39.92 10.24 -11.94
N ASN A 285 38.65 10.57 -11.67
CA ASN A 285 38.06 10.35 -10.36
C ASN A 285 37.95 8.86 -10.04
N GLY A 286 37.60 8.01 -11.00
CA GLY A 286 37.58 6.55 -10.82
C GLY A 286 38.95 6.00 -10.47
N LYS A 287 40.01 6.43 -11.18
CA LYS A 287 41.39 6.03 -10.85
C LYS A 287 41.81 6.47 -9.45
N ARG A 288 41.34 7.62 -8.97
CA ARG A 288 41.56 8.08 -7.59
C ARG A 288 40.72 7.28 -6.58
N LEU A 289 39.46 7.01 -6.90
CA LEU A 289 38.51 6.29 -6.04
C LEU A 289 38.95 4.84 -5.79
N PHE A 290 39.47 4.17 -6.81
CA PHE A 290 39.99 2.80 -6.70
C PHE A 290 41.50 2.75 -6.39
N SER A 291 42.15 3.88 -6.11
CA SER A 291 43.55 3.90 -5.70
C SER A 291 43.66 3.46 -4.24
N THR A 292 44.38 2.38 -3.98
CA THR A 292 44.68 1.87 -2.63
C THR A 292 45.99 2.42 -2.06
N LYS A 293 46.56 3.46 -2.68
CA LYS A 293 47.79 4.10 -2.18
C LYS A 293 47.49 4.84 -0.87
N SER A 294 48.01 4.35 0.25
CA SER A 294 48.00 5.04 1.54
C SER A 294 49.20 5.99 1.67
N ASN A 295 49.00 7.10 2.39
CA ASN A 295 50.11 7.92 2.88
C ASN A 295 50.61 7.35 4.21
N ASP A 296 51.91 7.40 4.49
CA ASP A 296 52.51 6.89 5.74
C ASP A 296 51.96 7.57 7.02
N LEU A 297 51.24 8.68 6.88
CA LEU A 297 50.59 9.45 7.95
C LEU A 297 49.14 9.02 8.23
N GLU A 298 48.54 8.16 7.40
CA GLU A 298 47.16 7.71 7.55
C GLU A 298 47.09 6.44 8.41
N LEU A 299 46.32 6.50 9.51
CA LEU A 299 46.05 5.35 10.36
C LEU A 299 45.13 4.37 9.64
N GLU A 300 45.70 3.30 9.07
CA GLU A 300 44.97 2.30 8.27
C GLU A 300 43.80 1.65 9.00
N CYS A 301 43.88 1.51 10.34
CA CYS A 301 42.80 0.97 11.16
C CYS A 301 41.53 1.83 11.12
N LEU A 302 41.65 3.15 10.96
CA LEU A 302 40.50 4.05 10.83
C LEU A 302 39.76 3.84 9.49
N ASN A 303 40.48 3.49 8.42
CA ASN A 303 39.87 3.16 7.14
C ASN A 303 39.06 1.86 7.24
N GLY A 304 39.55 0.86 7.98
CA GLY A 304 38.79 -0.36 8.31
C GLY A 304 37.53 -0.09 9.13
N LEU A 305 37.62 0.77 10.16
CA LEU A 305 36.47 1.17 10.96
C LEU A 305 35.41 1.89 10.11
N ARG A 306 35.83 2.82 9.24
CA ARG A 306 34.93 3.52 8.29
C ARG A 306 34.21 2.54 7.38
N TYR A 307 34.91 1.54 6.85
CA TYR A 307 34.31 0.52 6.00
C TYR A 307 33.21 -0.25 6.75
N LEU A 308 33.50 -0.75 7.96
CA LEU A 308 32.51 -1.47 8.77
C LEU A 308 31.31 -0.60 9.12
N SER A 309 31.53 0.68 9.44
CA SER A 309 30.49 1.69 9.68
C SER A 309 29.56 1.84 8.47
N ILE A 310 30.15 2.04 7.27
CA ILE A 310 29.38 2.18 6.03
C ILE A 310 28.56 0.91 5.74
N CYS A 311 29.15 -0.29 5.92
CA CYS A 311 28.41 -1.54 5.76
C CYS A 311 27.20 -1.61 6.71
N TYR A 312 27.38 -1.18 7.95
CA TYR A 312 26.32 -1.19 8.95
C TYR A 312 25.20 -0.19 8.62
N VAL A 313 25.54 1.01 8.16
CA VAL A 313 24.57 2.01 7.67
C VAL A 313 23.77 1.49 6.48
N VAL A 314 24.42 0.82 5.51
CA VAL A 314 23.73 0.23 4.36
C VAL A 314 22.72 -0.83 4.82
N VAL A 315 23.10 -1.67 5.78
CA VAL A 315 22.19 -2.66 6.39
C VAL A 315 21.05 -1.95 7.12
N GLY A 316 21.33 -0.92 7.91
CA GLY A 316 20.33 -0.11 8.62
C GLY A 316 19.30 0.50 7.67
N HIS A 317 19.75 1.21 6.63
CA HIS A 317 18.85 1.76 5.61
C HIS A 317 18.01 0.70 4.90
N ARG A 318 18.59 -0.47 4.60
CA ARG A 318 17.83 -1.57 3.99
C ARG A 318 16.72 -2.06 4.91
N TYR A 319 16.99 -2.22 6.20
CA TYR A 319 15.96 -2.60 7.18
C TYR A 319 14.90 -1.52 7.35
N ILE A 320 15.28 -0.24 7.45
CA ILE A 320 14.33 0.88 7.53
C ILE A 320 13.43 0.93 6.30
N GLN A 321 13.98 0.76 5.10
CA GLN A 321 13.18 0.71 3.88
C GLN A 321 12.25 -0.50 3.85
N ASN A 322 12.73 -1.68 4.25
CA ASN A 322 11.90 -2.88 4.36
C ASN A 322 10.75 -2.71 5.35
N MET A 323 10.98 -2.00 6.45
CA MET A 323 9.96 -1.64 7.44
C MET A 323 8.88 -0.69 6.90
N ALA A 324 9.19 0.12 5.88
CA ALA A 324 8.22 0.99 5.22
C ALA A 324 7.33 0.26 4.19
N PHE A 325 7.63 -1.00 3.84
CA PHE A 325 6.73 -1.81 3.04
C PHE A 325 5.57 -2.34 3.89
N PRO A 326 4.38 -2.56 3.29
CA PRO A 326 3.19 -3.07 4.00
C PRO A 326 3.27 -4.57 4.31
N VAL A 327 4.45 -5.05 4.72
CA VAL A 327 4.72 -6.42 5.18
C VAL A 327 4.71 -6.48 6.71
N VAL A 328 4.94 -5.34 7.36
CA VAL A 328 4.91 -5.18 8.83
C VAL A 328 3.78 -4.23 9.18
N ASN A 329 3.06 -4.51 10.27
CA ASN A 329 1.99 -3.61 10.69
C ASN A 329 2.59 -2.28 11.17
N SER A 330 1.97 -1.17 10.77
CA SER A 330 2.53 0.16 11.03
C SER A 330 2.65 0.51 12.52
N ILE A 331 1.89 -0.14 13.41
CA ILE A 331 2.01 0.09 14.86
C ILE A 331 3.24 -0.63 15.42
N ASP A 332 3.56 -1.84 14.95
CA ASP A 332 4.75 -2.58 15.39
C ASP A 332 6.04 -1.83 14.98
N LEU A 333 5.98 -1.05 13.90
CA LEU A 333 7.07 -0.18 13.46
C LEU A 333 7.40 0.91 14.48
N ILE A 334 6.41 1.47 15.17
CA ILE A 334 6.62 2.57 16.14
C ILE A 334 7.56 2.14 17.28
N ASP A 335 7.49 0.87 17.69
CA ASP A 335 8.33 0.34 18.76
C ASP A 335 9.76 0.02 18.32
N CYS A 336 10.04 -0.02 17.00
CA CYS A 336 11.38 -0.34 16.47
C CYS A 336 12.08 0.85 15.79
N ILE A 337 11.31 1.79 15.22
CA ILE A 337 11.86 2.84 14.36
C ILE A 337 12.82 3.77 15.11
N VAL A 338 12.53 4.06 16.39
CA VAL A 338 13.36 4.93 17.21
C VAL A 338 14.74 4.29 17.41
N GLN A 339 14.78 3.02 17.81
CA GLN A 339 16.03 2.28 18.06
C GLN A 339 16.85 2.13 16.77
N VAL A 340 16.19 1.86 15.64
CA VAL A 340 16.86 1.69 14.34
C VAL A 340 17.39 3.01 13.78
N TRP A 341 16.69 4.14 13.99
CA TRP A 341 17.19 5.47 13.62
C TRP A 341 18.49 5.82 14.37
N TYR A 342 18.53 5.59 15.69
CA TYR A 342 19.75 5.79 16.48
C TYR A 342 20.93 4.93 16.01
N LEU A 343 20.63 3.76 15.44
CA LEU A 343 21.62 2.83 14.92
C LEU A 343 22.28 3.30 13.62
N THR A 344 21.62 4.21 12.88
CA THR A 344 22.01 4.61 11.52
C THR A 344 22.83 5.93 11.51
N ASP A 345 22.76 6.72 12.58
CA ASP A 345 23.45 8.01 12.67
C ASP A 345 24.91 7.88 13.16
N ASP A 346 25.80 7.48 12.25
CA ASP A 346 27.26 7.46 12.44
C ASP A 346 27.86 8.82 12.82
N MET A 347 27.14 9.92 12.56
CA MET A 347 27.59 11.28 12.81
C MET A 347 27.80 11.57 14.30
N ILE A 348 27.00 10.96 15.18
CA ILE A 348 27.13 11.12 16.63
C ILE A 348 28.49 10.61 17.11
N PHE A 349 28.94 9.47 16.58
CA PHE A 349 30.27 8.95 16.91
C PHE A 349 31.38 9.84 16.39
N TYR A 350 31.23 10.47 15.22
CA TYR A 350 32.21 11.44 14.72
C TYR A 350 32.32 12.68 15.60
N TYR A 351 31.21 13.26 16.07
CA TYR A 351 31.21 14.43 16.96
C TYR A 351 31.68 14.13 18.38
N LEU A 352 31.41 12.92 18.90
CA LEU A 352 31.82 12.49 20.23
C LEU A 352 33.23 11.88 20.25
N SER A 353 33.74 11.42 19.10
CA SER A 353 35.09 10.85 18.98
C SER A 353 36.22 11.75 19.50
N PRO A 354 36.22 13.09 19.32
CA PRO A 354 37.30 13.93 19.83
C PRO A 354 37.36 13.93 21.36
N MET A 355 36.21 13.78 22.04
CA MET A 355 36.14 13.69 23.50
C MET A 355 36.78 12.40 24.02
N ILE A 356 36.85 11.35 23.21
CA ILE A 356 37.47 10.07 23.56
C ILE A 356 38.93 10.05 23.08
N ILE A 357 39.18 10.39 21.82
CA ILE A 357 40.48 10.25 21.15
C ILE A 357 41.51 11.28 21.67
N ILE A 358 41.13 12.53 21.91
CA ILE A 358 42.10 13.57 22.36
C ILE A 358 42.68 13.24 23.75
N PRO A 359 41.87 12.86 24.77
CA PRO A 359 42.40 12.42 26.06
C PRO A 359 43.22 11.13 25.97
N LEU A 360 42.82 10.17 25.13
CA LEU A 360 43.57 8.92 24.89
C LEU A 360 44.94 9.18 24.27
N TRP A 361 45.03 10.14 23.33
CA TRP A 361 46.28 10.47 22.66
C TRP A 361 47.23 11.30 23.52
N LYS A 362 46.74 12.33 24.22
CA LYS A 362 47.59 13.20 25.06
C LYS A 362 47.92 12.59 26.42
N TRP A 363 47.00 11.85 27.04
CA TRP A 363 47.12 11.35 28.42
C TRP A 363 46.57 9.92 28.55
N PRO A 364 47.31 8.88 28.12
CA PRO A 364 46.77 7.53 27.94
C PRO A 364 46.07 6.96 29.17
N LYS A 365 46.63 7.12 30.38
CA LYS A 365 45.99 6.65 31.63
C LYS A 365 44.66 7.34 31.91
N PHE A 366 44.60 8.65 31.73
CA PHE A 366 43.38 9.44 31.93
C PHE A 366 42.35 9.18 30.83
N GLY A 367 42.81 9.03 29.58
CA GLY A 367 41.96 8.68 28.45
C GLY A 367 41.29 7.31 28.60
N TYR A 368 42.00 6.29 29.08
CA TYR A 368 41.39 4.99 29.39
C TYR A 368 40.31 5.10 30.47
N ILE A 369 40.55 5.87 31.52
CA ILE A 369 39.54 6.10 32.58
C ILE A 369 38.33 6.82 32.00
N ASN A 370 38.54 7.88 31.21
CA ASN A 370 37.47 8.63 30.56
C ASN A 370 36.61 7.74 29.64
N PHE A 371 37.25 6.89 28.83
CA PHE A 371 36.57 5.94 27.95
C PHE A 371 35.70 4.95 28.73
N VAL A 372 36.25 4.33 29.78
CA VAL A 372 35.51 3.36 30.62
C VAL A 372 34.33 4.04 31.32
N VAL A 373 34.50 5.26 31.81
CA VAL A 373 33.40 6.02 32.45
C VAL A 373 32.29 6.31 31.45
N ILE A 374 32.60 6.82 30.26
CA ILE A 374 31.59 7.10 29.22
C ILE A 374 30.86 5.83 28.82
N TYR A 375 31.58 4.71 28.66
CA TYR A 375 30.99 3.41 28.32
C TYR A 375 30.01 2.92 29.40
N ILE A 376 30.40 3.00 30.67
CA ILE A 376 29.54 2.61 31.80
C ILE A 376 28.31 3.52 31.87
N VAL A 377 28.47 4.84 31.72
CA VAL A 377 27.34 5.79 31.74
C VAL A 377 26.35 5.50 30.60
N SER A 378 26.85 5.17 29.41
CA SER A 378 26.00 4.74 28.29
C SER A 378 25.17 3.50 28.65
N ILE A 379 25.79 2.45 29.20
CA ILE A 379 25.07 1.23 29.58
C ILE A 379 24.04 1.50 30.68
N VAL A 380 24.45 2.22 31.74
CA VAL A 380 23.60 2.49 32.90
C VAL A 380 22.41 3.37 32.51
N SER A 381 22.63 4.40 31.68
CA SER A 381 21.54 5.26 31.20
C SER A 381 20.55 4.49 30.33
N SER A 382 21.01 3.68 29.37
CA SER A 382 20.14 2.83 28.55
C SER A 382 19.34 1.85 29.40
N PHE A 383 19.98 1.19 30.36
CA PHE A 383 19.31 0.28 31.30
C PHE A 383 18.29 1.02 32.17
N TRP A 384 18.64 2.18 32.72
CA TRP A 384 17.75 2.97 33.56
C TRP A 384 16.50 3.44 32.81
N ILE A 385 16.67 3.86 31.55
CA ILE A 385 15.55 4.24 30.69
C ILE A 385 14.68 3.03 30.38
N ALA A 386 15.28 1.87 30.08
CA ALA A 386 14.52 0.65 29.81
C ALA A 386 13.74 0.16 31.03
N TRP A 387 14.37 0.19 32.20
CA TRP A 387 13.78 -0.18 33.47
C TRP A 387 12.64 0.77 33.88
N SER A 388 12.87 2.08 33.80
CA SER A 388 11.90 3.09 34.25
C SER A 388 10.66 3.16 33.36
N ASN A 389 10.82 2.92 32.05
CA ASN A 389 9.70 2.90 31.10
C ASN A 389 9.07 1.51 30.93
N MET A 390 9.56 0.48 31.64
CA MET A 390 9.11 -0.91 31.52
C MET A 390 9.05 -1.37 30.05
N PHE A 391 10.07 -1.06 29.24
CA PHE A 391 10.13 -1.62 27.89
C PHE A 391 10.21 -3.13 28.00
N GLY A 392 9.19 -3.84 27.48
CA GLY A 392 9.16 -5.28 27.47
C GLY A 392 10.35 -5.80 26.68
N GLY A 393 11.25 -6.54 27.33
CA GLY A 393 12.40 -7.19 26.69
C GLY A 393 12.01 -8.37 25.81
N GLU A 394 10.81 -8.35 25.23
CA GLU A 394 10.41 -9.30 24.21
C GLU A 394 11.10 -8.85 22.91
N MET A 395 12.33 -9.34 22.69
CA MET A 395 12.69 -9.62 21.31
C MET A 395 11.58 -10.53 20.77
N PRO A 396 10.88 -10.18 19.69
CA PRO A 396 9.93 -11.08 19.07
C PRO A 396 10.74 -12.29 18.60
N ILE A 397 10.75 -13.33 19.42
CA ILE A 397 11.17 -14.66 19.02
C ILE A 397 10.03 -15.10 18.11
N THR A 398 10.29 -15.12 16.80
CA THR A 398 9.42 -15.77 15.81
C THR A 398 9.03 -17.17 16.24
#